data_AF-A0A947DGX4-F1
#
_entry.id   AF-A0A947DGX4-F1
#
_cell.length_a   1.000
_cell.length_b   1.000
_cell.length_c   1.000
_cell.angle_alpha   90.00
_cell.angle_beta   90.00
_cell.angle_gamma   90.00
#
_symmetry.space_group_name_H-M   'P 1'
#
loop_
_entity.id
_entity.type
_entity.pdbx_description
1 polymer ?
#
loop_
_entity_poly.entity_id
_entity_poly.type
_entity_poly.pdbx_seq_one_letter_code
_entity_poly.pdbx_strand_id
1 'polypeptide(L)'
;MSNRSYRRTKVPIHSNRVLIPANQLQVRPFVVQTKALSTKDSKQTSRLDTGLIQNLSLQPKLTTLASGNKDKQKTDFHPATSSELIQRFDLFDTISEGIDTISSHVGKAANWALDSIVSLIKPKYAYVKSKDCTLRSPPPDLKSYGISIPRNTQLKILKTATVKSGKKEKEYAYVEEILPDDFVGPRQYQGWTLLSNLTQLDKPTTFKLQSSYQKFANKVLVKAKVDPKTWFSNFRHTTFLGRHTATPIHKELADQLKRAEKTLVASHSNGTGSPEIAGDNLGLSPKLEPIKGARKHATSASRSMHFFGLAIDLDYTANPFINESENDRDAINAVFPRASLLVHGKAMKYQKTKSEDTEEQKAEKLNNIFKLDKTLETYFSYIDNDKQLNARLAAASTAGTKFWKDQDFSKARKRIKEDLKWVVGVWRAKRNKKSYTALVKQGGFTNFERALVDGIGLHWGGTYGDMMHFDMRNTGTGAIIAEKRHKVTAPE
;
A
#
# COMPACT_ATOMS: atom_id res chain seq x y z
N MET A 1 1.22 57.26 8.60
CA MET A 1 2.43 56.38 8.60
C MET A 1 2.80 56.07 7.15
N SER A 2 4.09 55.92 6.84
CA SER A 2 4.62 56.11 5.47
C SER A 2 4.43 54.92 4.52
N ASN A 3 3.92 55.19 3.30
CA ASN A 3 4.03 54.28 2.17
C ASN A 3 5.48 54.17 1.67
N ARG A 4 6.01 52.95 1.50
CA ARG A 4 7.25 52.69 0.74
C ARG A 4 6.91 51.93 -0.54
N SER A 5 7.14 52.56 -1.68
CA SER A 5 7.07 51.91 -2.99
C SER A 5 8.37 51.19 -3.32
N TYR A 6 8.30 49.93 -3.77
CA TYR A 6 9.45 49.19 -4.26
C TYR A 6 9.67 49.47 -5.75
N ARG A 7 10.72 50.25 -6.08
CA ARG A 7 11.24 50.31 -7.46
C ARG A 7 11.90 48.98 -7.82
N ARG A 8 11.48 48.34 -8.92
CA ARG A 8 12.22 47.25 -9.56
C ARG A 8 13.33 47.84 -10.44
N THR A 9 14.58 47.62 -10.08
CA THR A 9 15.72 47.76 -11.00
C THR A 9 15.81 46.54 -11.91
N LYS A 10 15.94 46.76 -13.23
CA LYS A 10 16.29 45.70 -14.19
C LYS A 10 17.81 45.51 -14.16
N VAL A 11 18.28 44.28 -13.98
CA VAL A 11 19.69 43.90 -14.17
C VAL A 11 19.83 43.28 -15.57
N PRO A 12 20.80 43.72 -16.40
CA PRO A 12 21.03 43.09 -17.70
C PRO A 12 21.73 41.73 -17.53
N ILE A 13 21.26 40.73 -18.25
CA ILE A 13 21.92 39.41 -18.32
C ILE A 13 23.01 39.51 -19.39
N HIS A 14 24.26 39.26 -19.02
CA HIS A 14 25.35 39.04 -19.97
C HIS A 14 25.56 37.54 -20.20
N SER A 15 25.39 37.10 -21.45
CA SER A 15 25.56 35.71 -21.85
C SER A 15 27.00 35.42 -22.27
N ASN A 16 27.84 34.95 -21.35
CA ASN A 16 29.16 34.42 -21.70
C ASN A 16 29.01 33.01 -22.28
N ARG A 17 29.10 32.88 -23.61
CA ARG A 17 29.30 31.59 -24.29
C ARG A 17 30.75 31.15 -24.09
N VAL A 18 30.98 30.08 -23.34
CA VAL A 18 32.25 29.36 -23.35
C VAL A 18 32.22 28.32 -24.47
N LEU A 19 33.10 28.48 -25.46
CA LEU A 19 33.36 27.46 -26.47
C LEU A 19 34.39 26.47 -25.92
N ILE A 20 34.01 25.19 -25.84
CA ILE A 20 34.93 24.10 -25.49
C ILE A 20 35.43 23.46 -26.81
N PRO A 21 36.74 23.33 -27.05
CA PRO A 21 37.25 22.69 -28.25
C PRO A 21 36.94 21.19 -28.26
N ALA A 22 36.36 20.70 -29.36
CA ALA A 22 36.22 19.28 -29.60
C ALA A 22 37.57 18.70 -30.02
N ASN A 23 38.31 18.07 -29.10
CA ASN A 23 39.33 17.04 -29.36
C ASN A 23 39.89 16.47 -28.05
N GLN A 24 39.33 15.35 -27.58
CA GLN A 24 40.02 14.22 -26.90
C GLN A 24 38.99 13.26 -26.30
N LEU A 25 38.58 12.26 -27.08
CA LEU A 25 37.85 11.07 -26.62
C LEU A 25 38.42 9.84 -27.33
N GLN A 26 39.59 9.37 -26.85
CA GLN A 26 40.10 8.06 -27.25
C GLN A 26 39.31 6.97 -26.53
N VAL A 27 38.38 6.35 -27.25
CA VAL A 27 37.67 5.16 -26.77
C VAL A 27 38.64 3.97 -26.83
N ARG A 28 39.00 3.42 -25.66
CA ARG A 28 39.69 2.11 -25.60
C ARG A 28 38.64 0.99 -25.65
N PRO A 29 38.80 -0.04 -26.49
CA PRO A 29 37.86 -1.15 -26.54
C PRO A 29 37.99 -2.02 -25.27
N PHE A 30 36.84 -2.43 -24.75
CA PHE A 30 36.75 -3.33 -23.59
C PHE A 30 36.96 -4.78 -24.05
N VAL A 31 38.11 -5.38 -23.74
CA VAL A 31 38.37 -6.80 -24.04
C VAL A 31 37.80 -7.65 -22.92
N VAL A 32 36.71 -8.37 -23.21
CA VAL A 32 36.14 -9.35 -22.27
C VAL A 32 36.90 -10.67 -22.42
N GLN A 33 37.76 -11.01 -21.46
CA GLN A 33 38.32 -12.35 -21.34
C GLN A 33 37.26 -13.31 -20.75
N THR A 34 36.68 -14.15 -21.59
CA THR A 34 35.88 -15.29 -21.13
C THR A 34 36.82 -16.39 -20.63
N LYS A 35 36.77 -16.65 -19.31
CA LYS A 35 37.58 -17.71 -18.68
C LYS A 35 36.90 -19.05 -18.93
N ALA A 36 37.50 -19.90 -19.77
CA ALA A 36 36.97 -21.22 -20.08
C ALA A 36 36.96 -22.12 -18.84
N LEU A 37 35.80 -22.70 -18.53
CA LEU A 37 35.68 -23.81 -17.59
C LEU A 37 35.53 -25.11 -18.37
N SER A 38 36.47 -26.03 -18.12
CA SER A 38 36.49 -27.35 -18.74
C SER A 38 35.53 -28.30 -18.02
N THR A 39 34.61 -28.90 -18.78
CA THR A 39 33.99 -30.19 -18.43
C THR A 39 33.93 -31.05 -19.68
N LYS A 40 34.41 -32.28 -19.57
CA LYS A 40 34.41 -33.31 -20.63
C LYS A 40 33.17 -34.19 -20.52
N ASP A 41 32.68 -34.63 -21.69
CA ASP A 41 31.81 -35.78 -21.94
C ASP A 41 30.40 -35.73 -21.27
N SER A 42 29.31 -36.14 -21.92
CA SER A 42 29.16 -37.13 -22.99
C SER A 42 27.96 -36.87 -23.93
N LYS A 43 27.97 -37.59 -25.05
CA LYS A 43 27.05 -37.53 -26.21
C LYS A 43 25.57 -37.80 -25.88
N GLN A 44 24.63 -37.06 -26.50
CA GLN A 44 23.57 -37.71 -27.29
C GLN A 44 22.91 -36.81 -28.35
N THR A 45 22.37 -37.47 -29.36
CA THR A 45 21.95 -37.05 -30.71
C THR A 45 20.86 -35.98 -30.83
N SER A 46 20.93 -35.25 -31.93
CA SER A 46 19.91 -34.34 -32.47
C SER A 46 18.66 -35.03 -33.01
N ARG A 47 17.51 -34.33 -32.96
CA ARG A 47 16.52 -34.30 -34.05
C ARG A 47 15.62 -33.05 -33.96
N LEU A 48 15.16 -32.60 -35.13
CA LEU A 48 14.21 -31.51 -35.32
C LEU A 48 12.79 -31.96 -34.93
N ASP A 49 11.93 -31.02 -34.53
CA ASP A 49 10.74 -30.71 -35.33
C ASP A 49 9.99 -29.45 -34.86
N THR A 50 9.57 -28.63 -35.81
CA THR A 50 8.68 -27.47 -35.61
C THR A 50 7.24 -27.88 -35.91
N GLY A 51 6.38 -27.94 -34.89
CA GLY A 51 4.97 -28.34 -35.01
C GLY A 51 3.98 -27.20 -34.72
N LEU A 52 2.99 -27.02 -35.60
CA LEU A 52 1.93 -26.01 -35.48
C LEU A 52 1.05 -26.22 -34.23
N ILE A 53 0.57 -25.11 -33.67
CA ILE A 53 -0.59 -25.09 -32.76
C ILE A 53 -1.86 -24.88 -33.62
N GLN A 54 -2.76 -25.87 -33.63
CA GLN A 54 -4.12 -25.71 -34.15
C GLN A 54 -5.14 -25.74 -33.01
N ASN A 55 -6.15 -24.87 -33.13
CA ASN A 55 -7.23 -24.72 -32.15
C ASN A 55 -8.18 -25.93 -32.18
N LEU A 56 -8.51 -26.48 -31.00
CA LEU A 56 -9.64 -27.41 -30.84
C LEU A 56 -10.79 -26.71 -30.13
N SER A 57 -11.85 -26.44 -30.90
CA SER A 57 -13.16 -26.05 -30.38
C SER A 57 -13.95 -27.32 -30.05
N LEU A 58 -14.52 -27.40 -28.84
CA LEU A 58 -15.37 -28.50 -28.42
C LEU A 58 -16.81 -28.00 -28.26
N GLN A 59 -17.71 -28.48 -29.12
CA GLN A 59 -19.15 -28.40 -28.90
C GLN A 59 -19.68 -29.71 -28.28
N PRO A 60 -20.61 -29.64 -27.31
CA PRO A 60 -21.23 -30.83 -26.74
C PRO A 60 -22.35 -31.36 -27.65
N LYS A 61 -22.28 -32.64 -28.03
CA LYS A 61 -23.41 -33.35 -28.63
C LYS A 61 -24.45 -33.66 -27.54
N LEU A 62 -25.69 -33.23 -27.75
CA LEU A 62 -26.84 -33.88 -27.10
C LEU A 62 -27.01 -35.29 -27.69
N THR A 63 -27.50 -36.22 -26.89
CA THR A 63 -28.06 -37.48 -27.41
C THR A 63 -29.25 -37.90 -26.53
N THR A 64 -30.42 -37.92 -27.14
CA THR A 64 -31.68 -38.34 -26.55
C THR A 64 -31.89 -39.83 -26.78
N LEU A 65 -32.26 -40.60 -25.76
CA LEU A 65 -32.87 -41.94 -25.91
C LEU A 65 -33.86 -42.19 -24.76
N ALA A 66 -35.00 -42.81 -25.08
CA ALA A 66 -36.09 -43.10 -24.14
C ALA A 66 -36.81 -44.42 -24.50
N SER A 67 -37.51 -45.03 -23.53
CA SER A 67 -38.13 -46.39 -23.55
C SER A 67 -37.11 -47.55 -23.66
N GLY A 68 -37.30 -48.79 -23.19
CA GLY A 68 -38.36 -49.49 -22.42
C GLY A 68 -38.20 -51.02 -22.61
N ASN A 69 -38.73 -51.96 -21.81
CA ASN A 69 -39.40 -51.94 -20.49
C ASN A 69 -39.53 -53.40 -19.96
N LYS A 70 -39.51 -53.65 -18.62
CA LYS A 70 -39.73 -54.96 -17.92
C LYS A 70 -38.64 -56.06 -18.17
N ASP A 71 -38.39 -57.06 -17.30
CA ASP A 71 -39.07 -57.53 -16.08
C ASP A 71 -38.13 -58.35 -15.13
N LYS A 72 -38.63 -58.69 -13.91
CA LYS A 72 -38.18 -59.74 -12.93
C LYS A 72 -36.94 -59.58 -12.01
N GLN A 73 -37.26 -59.29 -10.75
CA GLN A 73 -36.73 -59.82 -9.47
C GLN A 73 -35.43 -60.67 -9.43
N LYS A 74 -34.49 -60.23 -8.56
CA LYS A 74 -34.04 -61.01 -7.39
C LYS A 74 -33.57 -60.09 -6.26
N THR A 75 -33.73 -60.54 -5.02
CA THR A 75 -33.43 -59.81 -3.78
C THR A 75 -32.00 -60.03 -3.34
N ASP A 76 -31.29 -58.97 -2.95
CA ASP A 76 -30.15 -59.08 -2.02
C ASP A 76 -30.05 -57.84 -1.12
N PHE A 77 -29.64 -58.06 0.13
CA PHE A 77 -29.55 -57.06 1.19
C PHE A 77 -28.28 -56.20 1.06
N HIS A 78 -28.42 -54.87 1.09
CA HIS A 78 -27.34 -54.00 1.56
C HIS A 78 -27.88 -52.78 2.35
N PRO A 79 -27.11 -52.28 3.34
CA PRO A 79 -27.64 -51.37 4.35
C PRO A 79 -27.83 -49.94 3.83
N ALA A 80 -28.79 -49.25 4.44
CA ALA A 80 -29.14 -47.88 4.08
C ALA A 80 -27.96 -46.91 4.26
N THR A 81 -27.50 -46.32 3.16
CA THR A 81 -26.73 -45.07 3.20
C THR A 81 -27.69 -43.93 3.57
N SER A 82 -27.43 -43.28 4.70
CA SER A 82 -28.20 -42.13 5.15
C SER A 82 -28.04 -40.97 4.16
N SER A 83 -29.09 -40.70 3.38
CA SER A 83 -29.16 -39.49 2.55
C SER A 83 -29.15 -38.25 3.45
N GLU A 84 -28.09 -37.44 3.40
CA GLU A 84 -28.04 -36.17 4.11
C GLU A 84 -29.18 -35.26 3.62
N LEU A 85 -30.10 -34.93 4.53
CA LEU A 85 -31.30 -34.16 4.24
C LEU A 85 -30.95 -32.67 4.12
N ILE A 86 -30.53 -32.25 2.92
CA ILE A 86 -30.26 -30.85 2.61
C ILE A 86 -31.60 -30.14 2.36
N GLN A 87 -32.08 -29.35 3.34
CA GLN A 87 -33.13 -28.38 3.11
C GLN A 87 -32.63 -27.26 2.18
N ARG A 88 -32.90 -27.41 0.88
CA ARG A 88 -32.73 -26.35 -0.12
C ARG A 88 -33.99 -25.47 -0.13
N PHE A 89 -33.99 -24.44 0.71
CA PHE A 89 -34.92 -23.32 0.51
C PHE A 89 -34.34 -22.41 -0.57
N ASP A 90 -34.90 -22.40 -1.79
CA ASP A 90 -34.70 -21.22 -2.66
C ASP A 90 -35.66 -20.12 -2.20
N LEU A 91 -35.19 -19.42 -1.18
CA LEU A 91 -35.94 -18.43 -0.42
C LEU A 91 -36.47 -17.28 -1.27
N PHE A 92 -35.98 -17.09 -2.50
CA PHE A 92 -36.40 -15.98 -3.37
C PHE A 92 -37.73 -16.25 -4.07
N ASP A 93 -37.92 -17.42 -4.67
CA ASP A 93 -39.14 -17.72 -5.44
C ASP A 93 -40.37 -17.80 -4.52
N THR A 94 -40.24 -18.52 -3.40
CA THR A 94 -41.31 -18.64 -2.38
C THR A 94 -41.66 -17.31 -1.70
N ILE A 95 -40.71 -16.37 -1.59
CA ILE A 95 -40.98 -15.05 -1.02
C ILE A 95 -41.65 -14.13 -2.04
N SER A 96 -41.31 -14.23 -3.33
CA SER A 96 -41.89 -13.35 -4.36
C SER A 96 -43.41 -13.57 -4.48
N GLU A 97 -43.87 -14.82 -4.52
CA GLU A 97 -45.32 -15.15 -4.54
C GLU A 97 -46.02 -14.78 -3.21
N GLY A 98 -45.29 -14.86 -2.08
CA GLY A 98 -45.81 -14.51 -0.77
C GLY A 98 -46.02 -13.00 -0.55
N ILE A 99 -45.10 -12.16 -1.06
CA ILE A 99 -45.16 -10.70 -0.86
C ILE A 99 -46.36 -10.09 -1.58
N ASP A 100 -46.62 -10.46 -2.83
CA ASP A 100 -47.75 -9.93 -3.61
C ASP A 100 -49.10 -10.32 -2.98
N THR A 101 -49.18 -11.52 -2.41
CA THR A 101 -50.35 -11.99 -1.66
C THR A 101 -50.57 -11.18 -0.37
N ILE A 102 -49.53 -10.97 0.43
CA ILE A 102 -49.62 -10.30 1.74
C ILE A 102 -49.89 -8.79 1.62
N SER A 103 -49.32 -8.13 0.61
CA SER A 103 -49.44 -6.68 0.36
C SER A 103 -50.90 -6.22 0.19
N SER A 104 -51.78 -7.13 -0.25
CA SER A 104 -53.17 -6.81 -0.62
C SER A 104 -54.17 -6.76 0.54
N HIS A 105 -53.86 -7.30 1.74
CA HIS A 105 -54.92 -7.66 2.72
C HIS A 105 -54.71 -7.36 4.21
N VAL A 106 -53.55 -6.89 4.72
CA VAL A 106 -53.31 -6.87 6.18
C VAL A 106 -52.61 -5.61 6.70
N GLY A 107 -53.08 -5.10 7.85
CA GLY A 107 -52.53 -3.93 8.57
C GLY A 107 -51.26 -4.21 9.40
N LYS A 108 -51.03 -3.40 10.45
CA LYS A 108 -49.74 -3.24 11.19
C LYS A 108 -48.93 -4.53 11.52
N ALA A 109 -49.56 -5.68 11.73
CA ALA A 109 -48.85 -6.94 11.95
C ALA A 109 -48.07 -7.43 10.70
N ALA A 110 -48.61 -7.20 9.50
CA ALA A 110 -47.92 -7.50 8.25
C ALA A 110 -46.72 -6.60 8.02
N ASN A 111 -46.74 -5.34 8.48
CA ASN A 111 -45.56 -4.47 8.41
C ASN A 111 -44.39 -5.04 9.21
N TRP A 112 -44.62 -5.65 10.38
CA TRP A 112 -43.55 -6.30 11.15
C TRP A 112 -43.01 -7.57 10.46
N ALA A 113 -43.89 -8.36 9.85
CA ALA A 113 -43.48 -9.53 9.06
C ALA A 113 -42.70 -9.12 7.80
N LEU A 114 -43.17 -8.09 7.08
CA LEU A 114 -42.49 -7.49 5.93
C LEU A 114 -41.16 -6.86 6.33
N ASP A 115 -41.07 -6.12 7.44
CA ASP A 115 -39.79 -5.58 7.94
C ASP A 115 -38.81 -6.71 8.29
N SER A 116 -39.29 -7.81 8.86
CA SER A 116 -38.49 -8.99 9.17
C SER A 116 -37.98 -9.69 7.88
N ILE A 117 -38.85 -9.89 6.90
CA ILE A 117 -38.52 -10.45 5.57
C ILE A 117 -37.57 -9.52 4.80
N VAL A 118 -37.82 -8.21 4.79
CA VAL A 118 -36.95 -7.20 4.18
C VAL A 118 -35.61 -7.11 4.92
N SER A 119 -35.54 -7.39 6.23
CA SER A 119 -34.27 -7.49 6.95
C SER A 119 -33.44 -8.74 6.57
N LEU A 120 -34.10 -9.81 6.13
CA LEU A 120 -33.48 -11.00 5.54
C LEU A 120 -33.01 -10.75 4.09
N ILE A 121 -33.75 -9.94 3.32
CA ILE A 121 -33.44 -9.59 1.92
C ILE A 121 -32.39 -8.48 1.79
N LYS A 122 -32.29 -7.57 2.78
CA LYS A 122 -31.28 -6.50 2.78
C LYS A 122 -29.88 -7.09 2.61
N PRO A 123 -29.13 -6.68 1.56
CA PRO A 123 -27.80 -7.24 1.31
C PRO A 123 -26.90 -6.97 2.51
N LYS A 124 -26.49 -8.04 3.19
CA LYS A 124 -25.56 -7.94 4.32
C LYS A 124 -24.18 -7.68 3.74
N TYR A 125 -23.49 -6.66 4.23
CA TYR A 125 -22.13 -6.37 3.78
C TYR A 125 -21.14 -7.00 4.75
N ALA A 126 -19.90 -7.18 4.32
CA ALA A 126 -18.83 -7.70 5.16
C ALA A 126 -17.46 -7.24 4.68
N TYR A 127 -16.44 -7.44 5.50
CA TYR A 127 -15.05 -7.50 5.04
C TYR A 127 -14.40 -8.83 5.45
N VAL A 128 -13.42 -9.27 4.66
CA VAL A 128 -12.62 -10.46 4.98
C VAL A 128 -11.70 -10.19 6.18
N LYS A 129 -11.80 -10.95 7.26
CA LYS A 129 -10.93 -10.79 8.44
C LYS A 129 -9.76 -11.76 8.49
N SER A 130 -9.90 -12.94 7.88
CA SER A 130 -8.87 -13.98 7.83
C SER A 130 -7.97 -13.84 6.59
N LYS A 131 -6.68 -14.19 6.72
CA LYS A 131 -5.78 -14.35 5.58
C LYS A 131 -6.05 -15.65 4.79
N ASP A 132 -6.73 -16.61 5.41
CA ASP A 132 -7.02 -17.95 4.87
C ASP A 132 -8.44 -18.02 4.25
N CYS A 133 -8.92 -16.89 3.73
CA CYS A 133 -10.27 -16.76 3.19
C CYS A 133 -10.33 -17.25 1.73
N THR A 134 -10.62 -18.53 1.50
CA THR A 134 -10.69 -19.07 0.14
C THR A 134 -12.12 -19.19 -0.40
N LEU A 135 -12.29 -18.95 -1.70
CA LEU A 135 -13.51 -19.29 -2.43
C LEU A 135 -13.66 -20.81 -2.58
N ARG A 136 -14.91 -21.25 -2.61
CA ARG A 136 -15.34 -22.66 -2.57
C ARG A 136 -16.48 -22.93 -3.53
N SER A 137 -16.63 -24.20 -3.90
CA SER A 137 -17.78 -24.70 -4.64
C SER A 137 -19.09 -24.54 -3.86
N PRO A 138 -20.25 -24.59 -4.52
CA PRO A 138 -21.53 -24.61 -3.83
C PRO A 138 -21.67 -25.75 -2.81
N PRO A 139 -22.56 -25.60 -1.81
CA PRO A 139 -23.02 -26.69 -0.96
C PRO A 139 -23.61 -27.87 -1.76
N PRO A 140 -23.45 -29.12 -1.28
CA PRO A 140 -22.78 -29.49 -0.02
C PRO A 140 -21.25 -29.50 -0.10
N ASP A 141 -20.69 -29.74 -1.29
CA ASP A 141 -19.26 -30.08 -1.49
C ASP A 141 -18.26 -29.09 -0.88
N LEU A 142 -18.48 -27.78 -1.05
CA LEU A 142 -17.68 -26.68 -0.47
C LEU A 142 -16.15 -26.85 -0.62
N LYS A 143 -15.71 -27.53 -1.69
CA LYS A 143 -14.31 -27.77 -2.05
C LYS A 143 -13.66 -26.42 -2.38
N SER A 144 -12.47 -26.18 -1.86
CA SER A 144 -11.75 -24.92 -2.11
C SER A 144 -11.30 -24.85 -3.56
N TYR A 145 -11.52 -23.71 -4.22
CA TYR A 145 -10.99 -23.43 -5.56
C TYR A 145 -9.54 -22.95 -5.54
N GLY A 146 -8.92 -22.83 -4.36
CA GLY A 146 -7.57 -22.27 -4.20
C GLY A 146 -7.49 -20.74 -4.34
N ILE A 147 -8.52 -20.09 -4.86
CA ILE A 147 -8.61 -18.63 -4.96
C ILE A 147 -8.77 -18.03 -3.56
N SER A 148 -7.73 -17.35 -3.07
CA SER A 148 -7.78 -16.59 -1.81
C SER A 148 -8.33 -15.19 -2.04
N ILE A 149 -9.27 -14.77 -1.18
CA ILE A 149 -9.78 -13.40 -1.11
C ILE A 149 -8.88 -12.61 -0.14
N PRO A 150 -8.27 -11.49 -0.56
CA PRO A 150 -7.42 -10.69 0.32
C PRO A 150 -8.13 -10.22 1.59
N ARG A 151 -7.36 -10.09 2.68
CA ARG A 151 -7.87 -9.54 3.93
C ARG A 151 -8.32 -8.08 3.72
N ASN A 152 -9.46 -7.76 4.31
CA ASN A 152 -10.19 -6.50 4.26
C ASN A 152 -10.86 -6.17 2.90
N THR A 153 -10.87 -7.09 1.93
CA THR A 153 -11.78 -6.99 0.77
C THR A 153 -13.21 -6.86 1.25
N GLN A 154 -13.93 -5.84 0.76
CA GLN A 154 -15.34 -5.65 1.07
C GLN A 154 -16.22 -6.51 0.16
N LEU A 155 -17.16 -7.21 0.77
CA LEU A 155 -18.00 -8.22 0.13
C LEU A 155 -19.47 -7.94 0.43
N LYS A 156 -20.32 -8.15 -0.58
CA LYS A 156 -21.76 -8.30 -0.44
C LYS A 156 -22.05 -9.77 -0.18
N ILE A 157 -22.65 -10.10 0.96
CA ILE A 157 -23.18 -11.43 1.25
C ILE A 157 -24.56 -11.50 0.57
N LEU A 158 -24.69 -12.47 -0.34
CA LEU A 158 -25.87 -12.67 -1.18
C LEU A 158 -26.76 -13.81 -0.69
N LYS A 159 -26.15 -14.92 -0.25
CA LYS A 159 -26.82 -16.08 0.35
C LYS A 159 -25.96 -16.62 1.50
N THR A 160 -26.56 -17.36 2.42
CA THR A 160 -25.87 -18.09 3.50
C THR A 160 -26.35 -19.52 3.55
N ALA A 161 -25.50 -20.45 3.99
CA ALA A 161 -25.83 -21.87 4.11
C ALA A 161 -25.09 -22.50 5.29
N THR A 162 -25.79 -23.34 6.05
CA THR A 162 -25.19 -24.17 7.10
C THR A 162 -25.03 -25.58 6.57
N VAL A 163 -23.82 -26.11 6.61
CA VAL A 163 -23.53 -27.49 6.18
C VAL A 163 -23.08 -28.31 7.38
N LYS A 164 -23.77 -29.43 7.60
CA LYS A 164 -23.41 -30.46 8.58
C LYS A 164 -22.35 -31.37 7.96
N SER A 165 -21.38 -31.81 8.76
CA SER A 165 -20.41 -32.84 8.39
C SER A 165 -20.15 -33.66 9.65
N GLY A 166 -20.83 -34.81 9.74
CA GLY A 166 -20.98 -35.53 11.00
C GLY A 166 -21.58 -34.64 12.10
N LYS A 167 -20.93 -34.58 13.26
CA LYS A 167 -21.37 -33.75 14.42
C LYS A 167 -20.97 -32.27 14.32
N LYS A 168 -20.34 -31.81 13.23
CA LYS A 168 -19.87 -30.42 13.09
C LYS A 168 -20.74 -29.65 12.10
N GLU A 169 -21.24 -28.50 12.54
CA GLU A 169 -21.89 -27.52 11.68
C GLU A 169 -20.91 -26.40 11.31
N LYS A 170 -21.00 -25.92 10.07
CA LYS A 170 -20.23 -24.79 9.56
C LYS A 170 -21.12 -23.90 8.72
N GLU A 171 -21.02 -22.60 8.97
CA GLU A 171 -21.73 -21.57 8.21
C GLU A 171 -20.86 -21.03 7.08
N TYR A 172 -21.49 -20.86 5.92
CA TYR A 172 -20.88 -20.35 4.70
C TYR A 172 -21.72 -19.20 4.14
N ALA A 173 -21.06 -18.27 3.46
CA ALA A 173 -21.67 -17.16 2.75
C ALA A 173 -21.30 -17.23 1.27
N TYR A 174 -22.29 -17.11 0.40
CA TYR A 174 -22.07 -16.77 -1.01
C TYR A 174 -21.80 -15.27 -1.05
N VAL A 175 -20.58 -14.91 -1.44
CA VAL A 175 -20.08 -13.55 -1.44
C VAL A 175 -19.80 -13.05 -2.84
N GLU A 176 -19.89 -11.74 -3.00
CA GLU A 176 -19.57 -11.01 -4.21
C GLU A 176 -18.76 -9.76 -3.85
N GLU A 177 -17.67 -9.52 -4.57
CA GLU A 177 -16.84 -8.32 -4.39
C GLU A 177 -17.63 -7.04 -4.61
N ILE A 178 -17.53 -6.10 -3.67
CA ILE A 178 -18.08 -4.75 -3.82
C ILE A 178 -17.11 -3.95 -4.68
N LEU A 179 -17.44 -3.84 -5.96
CA LEU A 179 -16.74 -3.02 -6.94
C LEU A 179 -17.42 -1.65 -7.07
N PRO A 180 -16.70 -0.62 -7.57
CA PRO A 180 -17.32 0.64 -8.01
C PRO A 180 -18.49 0.41 -8.97
N ASP A 181 -19.51 1.26 -8.88
CA ASP A 181 -20.70 1.20 -9.76
C ASP A 181 -20.36 1.32 -11.26
N ASP A 182 -19.21 1.92 -11.59
CA ASP A 182 -18.68 2.08 -12.96
C ASP A 182 -17.57 1.07 -13.33
N PHE A 183 -17.38 0.00 -12.55
CA PHE A 183 -16.42 -1.05 -12.90
C PHE A 183 -16.91 -1.92 -14.06
N VAL A 184 -16.18 -1.87 -15.18
CA VAL A 184 -16.41 -2.75 -16.34
C VAL A 184 -15.36 -3.87 -16.34
N GLY A 185 -15.79 -5.08 -15.98
CA GLY A 185 -14.95 -6.29 -16.00
C GLY A 185 -15.58 -7.44 -15.21
N PRO A 186 -15.04 -8.66 -15.30
CA PRO A 186 -15.47 -9.78 -14.46
C PRO A 186 -15.12 -9.51 -12.99
N ARG A 187 -16.01 -9.89 -12.07
CA ARG A 187 -15.76 -9.81 -10.62
C ARG A 187 -14.70 -10.83 -10.23
N GLN A 188 -13.67 -10.43 -9.47
CA GLN A 188 -12.56 -11.34 -9.14
C GLN A 188 -12.92 -12.29 -8.00
N TYR A 189 -13.75 -11.83 -7.06
CA TYR A 189 -14.20 -12.66 -5.94
C TYR A 189 -15.72 -12.81 -5.96
N GLN A 190 -16.18 -13.95 -6.48
CA GLN A 190 -17.57 -14.39 -6.40
C GLN A 190 -17.59 -15.89 -6.11
N GLY A 191 -18.32 -16.33 -5.08
CA GLY A 191 -18.31 -17.74 -4.66
C GLY A 191 -18.62 -17.93 -3.18
N TRP A 192 -18.55 -19.18 -2.70
CA TRP A 192 -18.78 -19.49 -1.28
C TRP A 192 -17.50 -19.33 -0.45
N THR A 193 -17.59 -18.77 0.76
CA THR A 193 -16.52 -18.79 1.77
C THR A 193 -17.12 -19.09 3.15
N LEU A 194 -16.29 -19.46 4.12
CA LEU A 194 -16.73 -19.61 5.51
C LEU A 194 -17.21 -18.26 6.05
N LEU A 195 -18.41 -18.22 6.64
CA LEU A 195 -18.92 -17.01 7.30
C LEU A 195 -17.98 -16.57 8.45
N SER A 196 -17.33 -17.55 9.11
CA SER A 196 -16.30 -17.30 10.12
C SER A 196 -15.06 -16.57 9.60
N ASN A 197 -14.82 -16.49 8.28
CA ASN A 197 -13.73 -15.69 7.69
C ASN A 197 -14.10 -14.20 7.51
N LEU A 198 -15.36 -13.84 7.75
CA LEU A 198 -15.90 -12.50 7.51
C LEU A 198 -16.16 -11.76 8.82
N THR A 199 -16.22 -10.44 8.74
CA THR A 199 -16.84 -9.55 9.74
C THR A 199 -17.94 -8.76 9.05
N GLN A 200 -19.16 -8.79 9.58
CA GLN A 200 -20.31 -8.10 9.00
C GLN A 200 -20.16 -6.57 9.06
N LEU A 201 -20.79 -5.89 8.10
CA LEU A 201 -20.91 -4.45 7.95
C LEU A 201 -22.38 -4.09 7.68
N ASP A 202 -22.87 -3.01 8.29
CA ASP A 202 -24.25 -2.54 8.06
C ASP A 202 -24.46 -1.94 6.66
N LYS A 203 -23.37 -1.45 6.04
CA LYS A 203 -23.34 -0.81 4.73
C LYS A 203 -21.92 -0.85 4.14
N PRO A 204 -21.75 -0.77 2.82
CA PRO A 204 -20.42 -0.63 2.21
C PRO A 204 -19.77 0.67 2.70
N THR A 205 -18.45 0.64 2.86
CA THR A 205 -17.70 1.84 3.26
C THR A 205 -17.47 2.75 2.05
N THR A 206 -18.52 3.44 1.61
CA THR A 206 -18.38 4.49 0.60
C THR A 206 -17.48 5.59 1.14
N PHE A 207 -16.40 5.92 0.43
CA PHE A 207 -15.55 7.04 0.82
C PHE A 207 -16.26 8.37 0.52
N LYS A 208 -16.76 9.03 1.57
CA LYS A 208 -17.31 10.38 1.50
C LYS A 208 -16.35 11.34 2.19
N LEU A 209 -15.92 12.36 1.47
CA LEU A 209 -15.24 13.53 2.02
C LEU A 209 -16.22 14.33 2.90
N GLN A 210 -15.70 15.05 3.90
CA GLN A 210 -16.47 16.08 4.58
C GLN A 210 -16.84 17.20 3.58
N SER A 211 -18.04 17.78 3.72
CA SER A 211 -18.68 18.62 2.69
C SER A 211 -17.86 19.84 2.25
N SER A 212 -17.10 20.47 3.15
CA SER A 212 -16.18 21.57 2.83
C SER A 212 -15.03 21.13 1.92
N TYR A 213 -14.34 20.04 2.27
CA TYR A 213 -13.27 19.46 1.47
C TYR A 213 -13.78 18.83 0.17
N GLN A 214 -15.02 18.33 0.14
CA GLN A 214 -15.65 17.87 -1.10
C GLN A 214 -15.86 19.02 -2.09
N LYS A 215 -16.38 20.18 -1.63
CA LYS A 215 -16.49 21.39 -2.47
C LYS A 215 -15.14 21.83 -3.03
N PHE A 216 -14.07 21.76 -2.23
CA PHE A 216 -12.70 22.04 -2.69
C PHE A 216 -12.22 21.03 -3.74
N ALA A 217 -12.29 19.73 -3.43
CA ALA A 217 -11.81 18.69 -4.32
C ALA A 217 -12.57 18.69 -5.66
N ASN A 218 -13.89 18.88 -5.65
CA ASN A 218 -14.69 19.04 -6.86
C ASN A 218 -14.20 20.22 -7.73
N LYS A 219 -13.90 21.39 -7.13
CA LYS A 219 -13.34 22.54 -7.87
C LYS A 219 -11.97 22.24 -8.50
N VAL A 220 -11.12 21.47 -7.81
CA VAL A 220 -9.81 21.06 -8.35
C VAL A 220 -9.99 20.08 -9.51
N LEU A 221 -10.84 19.07 -9.36
CA LEU A 221 -11.12 18.05 -10.38
C LEU A 221 -11.72 18.67 -11.65
N VAL A 222 -12.70 19.57 -11.53
CA VAL A 222 -13.25 20.32 -12.67
C VAL A 222 -12.17 21.15 -13.38
N LYS A 223 -11.29 21.85 -12.64
CA LYS A 223 -10.14 22.56 -13.23
C LYS A 223 -9.11 21.62 -13.89
N ALA A 224 -9.04 20.37 -13.44
CA ALA A 224 -8.22 19.31 -14.04
C ALA A 224 -8.90 18.60 -15.23
N LYS A 225 -10.12 19.04 -15.63
CA LYS A 225 -10.97 18.41 -16.65
C LYS A 225 -11.40 16.97 -16.29
N VAL A 226 -11.58 16.71 -15.00
CA VAL A 226 -12.03 15.43 -14.45
C VAL A 226 -13.42 15.61 -13.84
N ASP A 227 -14.38 14.74 -14.19
CA ASP A 227 -15.69 14.72 -13.54
C ASP A 227 -15.56 14.24 -12.08
N PRO A 228 -15.97 15.04 -11.07
CA PRO A 228 -15.86 14.64 -9.68
C PRO A 228 -16.70 13.42 -9.32
N LYS A 229 -17.86 13.19 -9.95
CA LYS A 229 -18.73 12.05 -9.63
C LYS A 229 -18.04 10.74 -9.99
N THR A 230 -17.55 10.63 -11.22
CA THR A 230 -16.77 9.51 -11.74
C THR A 230 -15.44 9.35 -10.99
N TRP A 231 -14.79 10.44 -10.59
CA TRP A 231 -13.55 10.36 -9.81
C TRP A 231 -13.78 9.68 -8.45
N PHE A 232 -14.83 10.05 -7.72
CA PHE A 232 -15.08 9.50 -6.39
C PHE A 232 -15.76 8.13 -6.36
N SER A 233 -16.42 7.68 -7.45
CA SER A 233 -16.88 6.27 -7.54
C SER A 233 -15.68 5.30 -7.62
N ASN A 234 -14.60 5.72 -8.29
CA ASN A 234 -13.39 4.94 -8.54
C ASN A 234 -12.45 4.74 -7.34
N PHE A 235 -12.96 4.87 -6.11
CA PHE A 235 -12.19 4.62 -4.89
C PHE A 235 -12.33 3.15 -4.47
N ARG A 236 -11.21 2.46 -4.28
CA ARG A 236 -11.14 1.04 -3.92
C ARG A 236 -10.08 0.76 -2.86
N HIS A 237 -10.28 -0.28 -2.06
CA HIS A 237 -9.19 -0.82 -1.25
C HIS A 237 -8.21 -1.59 -2.15
N THR A 238 -6.95 -1.69 -1.74
CA THR A 238 -5.96 -2.50 -2.43
C THR A 238 -4.92 -3.05 -1.45
N THR A 239 -4.04 -3.91 -1.95
CA THR A 239 -2.81 -4.31 -1.28
C THR A 239 -1.60 -3.72 -2.00
N PHE A 240 -0.50 -3.56 -1.26
CA PHE A 240 0.82 -3.27 -1.80
C PHE A 240 1.86 -3.89 -0.86
N LEU A 241 2.76 -4.72 -1.40
CA LEU A 241 3.78 -5.48 -0.67
C LEU A 241 3.20 -6.24 0.54
N GLY A 242 2.07 -6.91 0.31
CA GLY A 242 1.37 -7.70 1.33
C GLY A 242 0.72 -6.87 2.45
N ARG A 243 0.67 -5.53 2.31
CA ARG A 243 0.00 -4.61 3.25
C ARG A 243 -1.26 -4.05 2.61
N HIS A 244 -2.35 -3.95 3.37
CA HIS A 244 -3.64 -3.46 2.87
C HIS A 244 -3.81 -1.95 3.13
N THR A 245 -4.61 -1.26 2.31
CA THR A 245 -4.98 0.13 2.58
C THR A 245 -6.10 0.24 3.62
N ALA A 246 -5.82 0.99 4.69
CA ALA A 246 -6.74 1.29 5.80
C ALA A 246 -8.00 2.02 5.33
N THR A 247 -7.81 2.89 4.35
CA THR A 247 -8.85 3.64 3.63
C THR A 247 -8.67 3.38 2.13
N PRO A 248 -9.74 3.46 1.33
CA PRO A 248 -9.61 3.25 -0.11
C PRO A 248 -8.77 4.37 -0.75
N ILE A 249 -8.26 4.10 -1.93
CA ILE A 249 -7.50 5.01 -2.79
C ILE A 249 -8.13 5.02 -4.18
N HIS A 250 -7.83 6.04 -5.00
CA HIS A 250 -8.37 6.13 -6.35
C HIS A 250 -7.75 5.05 -7.27
N LYS A 251 -8.49 4.62 -8.30
CA LYS A 251 -8.08 3.51 -9.17
C LYS A 251 -6.67 3.66 -9.74
N GLU A 252 -6.31 4.87 -10.17
CA GLU A 252 -5.00 5.16 -10.78
C GLU A 252 -3.82 4.85 -9.85
N LEU A 253 -3.94 5.17 -8.55
CA LEU A 253 -2.88 4.88 -7.58
C LEU A 253 -2.80 3.37 -7.31
N ALA A 254 -3.94 2.68 -7.20
CA ALA A 254 -3.93 1.22 -7.05
C ALA A 254 -3.28 0.52 -8.26
N ASP A 255 -3.52 1.00 -9.48
CA ASP A 255 -2.88 0.44 -10.68
C ASP A 255 -1.37 0.75 -10.73
N GLN A 256 -0.94 1.93 -10.24
CA GLN A 256 0.48 2.26 -10.10
C GLN A 256 1.18 1.40 -9.04
N LEU A 257 0.57 1.21 -7.88
CA LEU A 257 1.09 0.35 -6.82
C LEU A 257 1.20 -1.11 -7.28
N LYS A 258 0.21 -1.62 -8.04
CA LYS A 258 0.26 -2.97 -8.62
C LYS A 258 1.39 -3.14 -9.64
N ARG A 259 1.69 -2.12 -10.45
CA ARG A 259 2.86 -2.13 -11.35
C ARG A 259 4.18 -2.15 -10.59
N ALA A 260 4.31 -1.30 -9.57
CA ALA A 260 5.49 -1.24 -8.71
C ALA A 260 5.70 -2.55 -7.94
N GLU A 261 4.64 -3.10 -7.34
CA GLU A 261 4.67 -4.37 -6.59
C GLU A 261 5.23 -5.51 -7.45
N LYS A 262 4.80 -5.65 -8.71
CA LYS A 262 5.34 -6.67 -9.63
C LYS A 262 6.87 -6.58 -9.77
N THR A 263 7.40 -5.38 -9.98
CA THR A 263 8.86 -5.14 -10.14
C THR A 263 9.62 -5.38 -8.84
N LEU A 264 9.08 -4.87 -7.72
CA LEU A 264 9.68 -5.00 -6.39
C LEU A 264 9.67 -6.45 -5.90
N VAL A 265 8.59 -7.19 -6.12
CA VAL A 265 8.49 -8.63 -5.79
C VAL A 265 9.49 -9.46 -6.59
N ALA A 266 9.62 -9.21 -7.89
CA ALA A 266 10.57 -9.92 -8.74
C ALA A 266 12.04 -9.75 -8.29
N SER A 267 12.35 -8.61 -7.65
CA SER A 267 13.72 -8.27 -7.22
C SER A 267 14.01 -8.49 -5.73
N HIS A 268 13.00 -8.44 -4.85
CA HIS A 268 13.18 -8.43 -3.39
C HIS A 268 12.46 -9.57 -2.65
N SER A 269 11.70 -10.45 -3.32
CA SER A 269 11.04 -11.59 -2.66
C SER A 269 11.95 -12.78 -2.36
N ASN A 270 13.27 -12.67 -2.57
CA ASN A 270 14.25 -13.76 -2.47
C ASN A 270 13.83 -15.03 -3.27
N GLY A 271 13.25 -14.82 -4.46
CA GLY A 271 12.77 -15.90 -5.34
C GLY A 271 11.42 -16.52 -4.95
N THR A 272 10.83 -16.14 -3.82
CA THR A 272 9.55 -16.72 -3.35
C THR A 272 8.32 -16.21 -4.09
N GLY A 273 8.41 -15.04 -4.74
CA GLY A 273 7.26 -14.35 -5.32
C GLY A 273 6.28 -13.74 -4.31
N SER A 274 6.55 -13.80 -3.00
CA SER A 274 5.68 -13.21 -1.97
C SER A 274 5.79 -11.67 -1.91
N PRO A 275 4.66 -10.94 -2.02
CA PRO A 275 4.60 -9.51 -1.73
C PRO A 275 4.99 -9.15 -0.30
N GLU A 276 4.65 -9.99 0.68
CA GLU A 276 4.98 -9.78 2.09
C GLU A 276 6.49 -9.83 2.32
N ILE A 277 7.17 -10.85 1.80
CA ILE A 277 8.63 -11.03 1.94
C ILE A 277 9.36 -9.88 1.21
N ALA A 278 8.89 -9.49 0.04
CA ALA A 278 9.42 -8.31 -0.65
C ALA A 278 9.24 -7.03 0.18
N GLY A 279 8.08 -6.85 0.81
CA GLY A 279 7.81 -5.75 1.73
C GLY A 279 8.77 -5.72 2.93
N ASP A 280 8.92 -6.86 3.61
CA ASP A 280 9.82 -7.01 4.76
C ASP A 280 11.28 -6.69 4.38
N ASN A 281 11.76 -7.21 3.24
CA ASN A 281 13.11 -6.96 2.73
C ASN A 281 13.31 -5.52 2.22
N LEU A 282 12.23 -4.82 1.84
CA LEU A 282 12.21 -3.40 1.50
C LEU A 282 12.04 -2.49 2.73
N GLY A 283 12.07 -3.09 3.92
CA GLY A 283 12.06 -2.41 5.20
C GLY A 283 10.67 -2.12 5.75
N LEU A 284 9.58 -2.52 5.08
CA LEU A 284 8.22 -2.35 5.61
C LEU A 284 8.02 -3.20 6.87
N SER A 285 7.35 -2.63 7.86
CA SER A 285 7.10 -3.27 9.14
C SER A 285 6.37 -4.62 8.97
N PRO A 286 6.88 -5.73 9.51
CA PRO A 286 6.19 -7.03 9.49
C PRO A 286 4.94 -7.02 10.38
N LYS A 287 4.88 -6.11 11.35
CA LYS A 287 3.61 -5.74 11.99
C LYS A 287 2.82 -4.96 10.94
N LEU A 288 1.76 -5.60 10.43
CA LEU A 288 0.87 -5.11 9.38
C LEU A 288 0.19 -3.77 9.72
N GLU A 289 0.93 -2.66 9.79
CA GLU A 289 0.33 -1.34 9.89
C GLU A 289 -0.47 -1.09 8.59
N PRO A 290 -1.78 -0.80 8.68
CA PRO A 290 -2.58 -0.53 7.49
C PRO A 290 -2.07 0.74 6.79
N ILE A 291 -1.78 0.65 5.49
CA ILE A 291 -1.34 1.76 4.64
C ILE A 291 -2.41 2.87 4.70
N LYS A 292 -2.04 4.11 5.03
CA LYS A 292 -3.04 5.19 5.11
C LYS A 292 -3.34 5.71 3.71
N GLY A 293 -4.49 5.33 3.15
CA GLY A 293 -4.96 5.77 1.84
C GLY A 293 -5.62 7.15 1.89
N ALA A 294 -6.79 7.32 1.27
CA ALA A 294 -7.47 8.60 1.24
C ALA A 294 -7.89 9.12 2.63
N ARG A 295 -7.93 10.45 2.80
CA ARG A 295 -8.29 11.14 4.06
C ARG A 295 -9.58 11.94 3.89
N LYS A 296 -10.52 11.83 4.84
CA LYS A 296 -11.85 12.48 4.78
C LYS A 296 -11.86 13.96 5.19
N HIS A 297 -10.82 14.41 5.90
CA HIS A 297 -10.65 15.75 6.46
C HIS A 297 -9.17 16.18 6.38
N ALA A 298 -8.88 17.48 6.44
CA ALA A 298 -7.52 17.99 6.52
C ALA A 298 -6.98 17.86 7.95
N THR A 299 -5.72 17.42 8.09
CA THR A 299 -4.99 17.44 9.37
C THR A 299 -3.95 18.57 9.43
N SER A 300 -3.65 19.18 8.29
CA SER A 300 -2.70 20.30 8.10
C SER A 300 -2.65 20.72 6.63
N ALA A 301 -2.55 19.74 5.73
CA ALA A 301 -2.46 19.96 4.29
C ALA A 301 -3.85 19.91 3.63
N SER A 302 -4.58 21.04 3.62
CA SER A 302 -5.83 21.23 2.86
C SER A 302 -5.67 21.10 1.33
N ARG A 303 -4.42 20.96 0.86
CA ARG A 303 -4.03 20.67 -0.54
C ARG A 303 -3.42 19.26 -0.73
N SER A 304 -3.57 18.33 0.22
CA SER A 304 -2.95 17.00 0.12
C SER A 304 -3.51 16.14 -1.04
N MET A 305 -2.67 15.28 -1.63
CA MET A 305 -3.10 14.29 -2.61
C MET A 305 -4.00 13.19 -2.00
N HIS A 306 -4.01 13.04 -0.66
CA HIS A 306 -4.92 12.09 0.02
C HIS A 306 -6.41 12.41 -0.19
N PHE A 307 -6.82 13.66 -0.49
CA PHE A 307 -8.23 13.94 -0.78
C PHE A 307 -8.69 13.35 -2.11
N PHE A 308 -7.77 13.25 -3.06
CA PHE A 308 -8.02 12.73 -4.39
C PHE A 308 -7.80 11.21 -4.45
N GLY A 309 -7.43 10.56 -3.34
CA GLY A 309 -7.07 9.15 -3.31
C GLY A 309 -5.75 8.85 -4.03
N LEU A 310 -4.89 9.86 -4.21
CA LEU A 310 -3.64 9.80 -4.97
C LEU A 310 -2.39 9.88 -4.09
N ALA A 311 -2.54 9.57 -2.80
CA ALA A 311 -1.43 9.40 -1.87
C ALA A 311 -1.66 8.23 -0.91
N ILE A 312 -0.54 7.70 -0.43
CA ILE A 312 -0.47 6.75 0.68
C ILE A 312 0.57 7.21 1.71
N ASP A 313 0.34 6.88 2.98
CA ASP A 313 1.39 6.85 3.99
C ASP A 313 1.75 5.40 4.32
N LEU A 314 3.03 5.05 4.16
CA LEU A 314 3.61 3.76 4.54
C LEU A 314 4.23 3.88 5.94
N ASP A 315 4.06 2.84 6.78
CA ASP A 315 4.57 2.74 8.16
C ASP A 315 4.54 4.07 8.93
N TYR A 316 3.34 4.66 8.98
CA TYR A 316 3.06 5.95 9.60
C TYR A 316 3.55 6.05 11.06
N THR A 317 3.74 4.94 11.78
CA THR A 317 4.31 4.97 13.13
C THR A 317 5.84 5.00 13.20
N ALA A 318 6.55 4.48 12.19
CA ALA A 318 8.02 4.44 12.13
C ALA A 318 8.60 5.71 11.49
N ASN A 319 7.98 6.20 10.41
CA ASN A 319 8.47 7.33 9.64
C ASN A 319 7.92 8.66 10.18
N PRO A 320 8.75 9.68 10.50
CA PRO A 320 8.29 10.99 10.95
C PRO A 320 7.99 11.95 9.79
N PHE A 321 7.20 12.99 10.10
CA PHE A 321 7.26 14.24 9.35
C PHE A 321 8.33 15.14 9.97
N ILE A 322 9.43 15.33 9.24
CA ILE A 322 10.44 16.37 9.50
C ILE A 322 9.83 17.68 8.98
N ASN A 323 9.20 18.42 9.89
CA ASN A 323 8.19 19.46 9.61
C ASN A 323 8.63 20.58 8.63
N GLU A 324 7.66 21.35 8.15
CA GLU A 324 7.88 22.53 7.29
C GLU A 324 8.37 23.77 8.04
N SER A 325 8.11 23.88 9.35
CA SER A 325 8.60 25.03 10.14
C SER A 325 10.14 25.06 10.17
N GLU A 326 10.72 26.25 10.01
CA GLU A 326 12.17 26.41 10.12
C GLU A 326 12.65 26.01 11.51
N ASN A 327 11.88 26.33 12.55
CA ASN A 327 12.18 25.99 13.94
C ASN A 327 12.36 24.48 14.16
N ASP A 328 11.48 23.63 13.62
CA ASP A 328 11.59 22.17 13.79
C ASP A 328 12.73 21.58 12.95
N ARG A 329 12.90 22.08 11.71
CA ARG A 329 14.01 21.70 10.83
C ARG A 329 15.35 22.04 11.48
N ASP A 330 15.46 23.22 12.06
CA ASP A 330 16.69 23.73 12.65
C ASP A 330 16.95 23.08 14.03
N ALA A 331 15.89 22.76 14.79
CA ALA A 331 15.94 21.91 15.98
C ALA A 331 16.47 20.48 15.70
N ILE A 332 16.14 19.89 14.54
CA ILE A 332 16.65 18.58 14.13
C ILE A 332 18.07 18.71 13.52
N ASN A 333 18.33 19.77 12.75
CA ASN A 333 19.66 20.13 12.25
C ASN A 333 20.63 20.60 13.36
N ALA A 334 20.21 20.65 14.63
CA ALA A 334 21.12 20.69 15.76
C ALA A 334 21.76 19.30 16.02
N VAL A 335 21.04 18.21 15.81
CA VAL A 335 21.50 16.83 16.11
C VAL A 335 22.27 16.23 14.95
N PHE A 336 21.80 16.38 13.70
CA PHE A 336 22.46 15.77 12.54
C PHE A 336 23.96 16.12 12.43
N PRO A 337 24.41 17.38 12.57
CA PRO A 337 25.84 17.71 12.54
C PRO A 337 26.64 17.07 13.67
N ARG A 338 26.08 16.99 14.89
CA ARG A 338 26.75 16.33 16.03
C ARG A 338 26.94 14.85 15.74
N ALA A 339 25.87 14.18 15.35
CA ALA A 339 25.88 12.76 15.03
C ALA A 339 26.87 12.44 13.89
N SER A 340 26.82 13.19 12.80
CA SER A 340 27.69 12.95 11.65
C SER A 340 29.16 13.31 11.91
N LEU A 341 29.44 14.33 12.74
CA LEU A 341 30.81 14.64 13.17
C LEU A 341 31.40 13.47 13.96
N LEU A 342 30.64 12.82 14.85
CA LEU A 342 31.13 11.68 15.62
C LEU A 342 31.28 10.41 14.78
N VAL A 343 30.34 10.14 13.87
CA VAL A 343 30.32 8.91 13.06
C VAL A 343 31.29 8.98 11.87
N HIS A 344 31.35 10.13 11.17
CA HIS A 344 32.05 10.30 9.89
C HIS A 344 33.15 11.39 9.89
N GLY A 345 33.37 12.08 11.00
CA GLY A 345 34.31 13.22 11.07
C GLY A 345 33.84 14.50 10.36
N LYS A 346 32.65 14.51 9.75
CA LYS A 346 32.13 15.66 8.98
C LYS A 346 30.70 16.04 9.36
N ALA A 347 30.41 17.34 9.39
CA ALA A 347 29.06 17.85 9.63
C ALA A 347 28.16 17.61 8.39
N MET A 348 26.98 17.03 8.62
CA MET A 348 25.93 16.83 7.62
C MET A 348 24.62 17.41 8.16
N LYS A 349 23.74 17.87 7.27
CA LYS A 349 22.44 18.46 7.61
C LYS A 349 21.39 17.89 6.68
N TYR A 350 20.17 17.76 7.19
CA TYR A 350 19.01 17.51 6.33
C TYR A 350 18.72 18.75 5.49
N GLN A 351 18.52 18.55 4.19
CA GLN A 351 18.24 19.58 3.20
C GLN A 351 17.00 19.18 2.40
N LYS A 352 16.03 20.09 2.29
CA LYS A 352 14.86 19.88 1.44
C LYS A 352 15.26 20.05 -0.04
N THR A 353 14.64 19.23 -0.88
CA THR A 353 14.57 19.47 -2.31
C THR A 353 13.78 20.75 -2.57
N LYS A 354 14.26 21.55 -3.52
CA LYS A 354 13.62 22.76 -3.99
C LYS A 354 13.22 22.63 -5.45
N SER A 355 12.36 23.54 -5.92
CA SER A 355 11.94 23.65 -7.32
C SER A 355 13.10 23.90 -8.29
N GLU A 356 14.08 24.69 -7.85
CA GLU A 356 15.23 25.14 -8.64
C GLU A 356 16.45 24.20 -8.57
N ASP A 357 16.36 23.10 -7.82
CA ASP A 357 17.44 22.10 -7.78
C ASP A 357 17.57 21.38 -9.15
N THR A 358 18.79 21.09 -9.56
CA THR A 358 19.06 20.16 -10.68
C THR A 358 18.74 18.70 -10.29
N GLU A 359 18.65 17.79 -11.26
CA GLU A 359 18.40 16.37 -10.97
C GLU A 359 19.57 15.74 -10.17
N GLU A 360 20.80 16.18 -10.40
CA GLU A 360 21.97 15.77 -9.64
C GLU A 360 21.87 16.23 -8.18
N GLN A 361 21.42 17.48 -7.94
CA GLN A 361 21.20 18.01 -6.60
C GLN A 361 20.04 17.31 -5.89
N LYS A 362 18.97 16.93 -6.60
CA LYS A 362 17.87 16.11 -6.07
C LYS A 362 18.37 14.73 -5.66
N ALA A 363 19.15 14.07 -6.53
CA ALA A 363 19.76 12.78 -6.24
C ALA A 363 20.76 12.86 -5.07
N GLU A 364 21.56 13.91 -4.97
CA GLU A 364 22.47 14.14 -3.83
C GLU A 364 21.70 14.31 -2.52
N LYS A 365 20.63 15.13 -2.51
CA LYS A 365 19.78 15.31 -1.32
C LYS A 365 19.09 14.01 -0.93
N LEU A 366 18.59 13.23 -1.89
CA LEU A 366 18.03 11.90 -1.65
C LEU A 366 19.07 10.96 -1.03
N ASN A 367 20.28 10.89 -1.61
CA ASN A 367 21.41 10.12 -1.06
C ASN A 367 21.76 10.56 0.37
N ASN A 368 21.70 11.87 0.66
CA ASN A 368 21.99 12.43 1.96
C ASN A 368 20.93 12.05 3.00
N ILE A 369 19.65 11.88 2.65
CA ILE A 369 18.60 11.40 3.56
C ILE A 369 18.97 10.01 4.11
N PHE A 370 19.25 9.03 3.25
CA PHE A 370 19.65 7.68 3.68
C PHE A 370 20.99 7.65 4.44
N LYS A 371 21.95 8.51 4.06
CA LYS A 371 23.20 8.67 4.83
C LYS A 371 22.96 9.21 6.23
N LEU A 372 22.08 10.20 6.38
CA LEU A 372 21.71 10.76 7.69
C LEU A 372 20.95 9.75 8.56
N ASP A 373 20.11 8.91 7.95
CA ASP A 373 19.39 7.84 8.63
C ASP A 373 20.36 6.84 9.30
N LYS A 374 21.23 6.22 8.49
CA LYS A 374 22.28 5.31 8.98
C LYS A 374 23.29 6.00 9.92
N THR A 375 23.44 7.32 9.81
CA THR A 375 24.22 8.10 10.78
C THR A 375 23.54 8.14 12.15
N LEU A 376 22.21 8.35 12.22
CA LEU A 376 21.50 8.34 13.51
C LEU A 376 21.40 6.94 14.10
N GLU A 377 21.15 5.91 13.29
CA GLU A 377 21.22 4.50 13.71
C GLU A 377 22.56 4.20 14.40
N THR A 378 23.67 4.49 13.71
CA THR A 378 25.03 4.30 14.24
C THR A 378 25.27 5.15 15.51
N TYR A 379 24.90 6.43 15.48
CA TYR A 379 25.10 7.37 16.59
C TYR A 379 24.36 6.97 17.86
N PHE A 380 23.11 6.50 17.75
CA PHE A 380 22.33 6.06 18.89
C PHE A 380 22.71 4.66 19.39
N SER A 381 23.33 3.81 18.55
CA SER A 381 23.91 2.53 18.99
C SER A 381 25.01 2.70 20.06
N TYR A 382 25.76 3.81 20.01
CA TYR A 382 26.82 4.15 20.98
C TYR A 382 26.30 4.33 22.42
N ILE A 383 24.99 4.49 22.62
CA ILE A 383 24.39 4.52 23.97
C ILE A 383 24.69 3.21 24.72
N ASP A 384 24.68 2.07 24.00
CA ASP A 384 24.86 0.72 24.57
C ASP A 384 26.21 0.08 24.19
N ASN A 385 27.08 0.82 23.48
CA ASN A 385 28.35 0.30 22.96
C ASN A 385 29.55 1.16 23.39
N ASP A 386 29.98 0.95 24.63
CA ASP A 386 31.08 1.66 25.30
C ASP A 386 32.37 1.63 24.49
N LYS A 387 32.69 0.48 23.88
CA LYS A 387 33.89 0.27 23.07
C LYS A 387 33.88 1.11 21.79
N GLN A 388 32.78 1.11 21.05
CA GLN A 388 32.67 1.92 19.83
C GLN A 388 32.61 3.42 20.13
N LEU A 389 31.92 3.84 21.20
CA LEU A 389 31.88 5.24 21.60
C LEU A 389 33.28 5.77 21.93
N ASN A 390 34.06 5.05 22.74
CA ASN A 390 35.44 5.44 23.07
C ASN A 390 36.34 5.52 21.82
N ALA A 391 36.26 4.54 20.92
CA ALA A 391 37.04 4.55 19.68
C ALA A 391 36.69 5.76 18.78
N ARG A 392 35.42 6.17 18.74
CA ARG A 392 34.97 7.32 17.95
C ARG A 392 35.35 8.65 18.58
N LEU A 393 35.31 8.78 19.90
CA LEU A 393 35.80 9.97 20.62
C LEU A 393 37.31 10.15 20.42
N ALA A 394 38.10 9.07 20.49
CA ALA A 394 39.53 9.12 20.20
C ALA A 394 39.81 9.63 18.77
N ALA A 395 39.14 9.07 17.77
CA ALA A 395 39.26 9.52 16.38
C ALA A 395 38.79 10.98 16.17
N ALA A 396 37.70 11.40 16.84
CA ALA A 396 37.14 12.74 16.76
C ALA A 396 38.09 13.82 17.32
N SER A 397 38.86 13.48 18.36
CA SER A 397 39.91 14.33 18.94
C SER A 397 41.09 14.54 18.00
N THR A 398 41.50 13.52 17.25
CA THR A 398 42.55 13.62 16.21
C THR A 398 42.07 14.39 14.99
N ALA A 399 40.82 14.19 14.56
CA ALA A 399 40.23 14.83 13.37
C ALA A 399 39.85 16.31 13.55
N GLY A 400 40.23 16.95 14.67
CA GLY A 400 39.99 18.39 14.90
C GLY A 400 38.51 18.77 15.11
N THR A 401 37.62 17.82 15.39
CA THR A 401 36.19 18.10 15.54
C THR A 401 35.90 18.77 16.90
N LYS A 402 35.98 20.11 16.94
CA LYS A 402 35.92 20.93 18.17
C LYS A 402 34.80 20.54 19.15
N PHE A 403 33.61 20.18 18.66
CA PHE A 403 32.48 19.81 19.53
C PHE A 403 32.74 18.53 20.36
N TRP A 404 33.38 17.51 19.78
CA TRP A 404 33.57 16.20 20.42
C TRP A 404 34.91 16.06 21.14
N LYS A 405 35.92 16.83 20.73
CA LYS A 405 37.25 16.85 21.36
C LYS A 405 37.19 17.12 22.88
N ASP A 406 36.26 17.97 23.30
CA ASP A 406 36.11 18.38 24.71
C ASP A 406 35.11 17.49 25.49
N GLN A 407 34.60 16.40 24.89
CA GLN A 407 33.65 15.48 25.50
C GLN A 407 34.35 14.22 26.00
N ASP A 408 34.45 14.04 27.32
CA ASP A 408 34.72 12.73 27.88
C ASP A 408 33.57 11.75 27.60
N PHE A 409 33.85 10.46 27.82
CA PHE A 409 32.91 9.37 27.60
C PHE A 409 31.54 9.58 28.28
N SER A 410 31.51 10.09 29.51
CA SER A 410 30.29 10.29 30.28
C SER A 410 29.45 11.44 29.72
N LYS A 411 30.09 12.58 29.42
CA LYS A 411 29.45 13.73 28.77
C LYS A 411 28.93 13.37 27.37
N ALA A 412 29.72 12.65 26.59
CA ALA A 412 29.32 12.18 25.26
C ALA A 412 28.11 11.25 25.32
N ARG A 413 28.14 10.22 26.18
CA ARG A 413 27.00 9.31 26.41
C ARG A 413 25.75 10.07 26.88
N LYS A 414 25.90 11.07 27.75
CA LYS A 414 24.80 11.94 28.18
C LYS A 414 24.24 12.75 27.01
N ARG A 415 25.08 13.39 26.19
CA ARG A 415 24.70 14.13 24.98
C ARG A 415 23.92 13.26 23.99
N ILE A 416 24.38 12.04 23.72
CA ILE A 416 23.70 11.11 22.79
C ILE A 416 22.32 10.71 23.32
N LYS A 417 22.18 10.45 24.63
CA LYS A 417 20.88 10.19 25.28
C LYS A 417 19.94 11.40 25.24
N GLU A 418 20.46 12.61 25.44
CA GLU A 418 19.71 13.86 25.31
C GLU A 418 19.25 14.10 23.86
N ASP A 419 20.12 13.89 22.88
CA ASP A 419 19.82 14.01 21.45
C ASP A 419 18.73 13.01 21.02
N LEU A 420 18.80 11.75 21.47
CA LEU A 420 17.73 10.75 21.24
C LEU A 420 16.40 11.20 21.86
N LYS A 421 16.41 11.67 23.12
CA LYS A 421 15.21 12.18 23.82
C LYS A 421 14.61 13.38 23.10
N TRP A 422 15.45 14.27 22.57
CA TRP A 422 15.07 15.47 21.83
C TRP A 422 14.42 15.12 20.49
N VAL A 423 15.11 14.33 19.66
CA VAL A 423 14.63 13.85 18.35
C VAL A 423 13.29 13.12 18.49
N VAL A 424 13.18 12.20 19.44
CA VAL A 424 11.92 11.50 19.78
C VAL A 424 10.82 12.48 20.23
N GLY A 425 11.18 13.58 20.89
CA GLY A 425 10.25 14.64 21.27
C GLY A 425 9.67 15.38 20.06
N VAL A 426 10.54 15.91 19.21
CA VAL A 426 10.16 16.67 17.99
C VAL A 426 9.31 15.81 17.05
N TRP A 427 9.70 14.55 16.82
CA TRP A 427 8.98 13.64 15.92
C TRP A 427 7.70 13.03 16.49
N ARG A 428 7.37 13.25 17.77
CA ARG A 428 6.23 12.61 18.43
C ARG A 428 5.36 13.53 19.28
N ALA A 429 4.85 14.59 18.67
CA ALA A 429 3.72 15.32 19.26
C ALA A 429 2.49 14.43 19.57
N LYS A 430 2.37 13.21 18.99
CA LYS A 430 1.16 12.35 19.10
C LYS A 430 1.35 10.81 19.19
N ARG A 431 2.54 10.28 19.54
CA ARG A 431 2.82 8.80 19.48
C ARG A 431 3.34 8.22 20.83
N ASN A 432 2.95 6.99 21.22
CA ASN A 432 3.26 6.33 22.52
C ASN A 432 4.76 6.30 22.89
N LYS A 433 5.21 7.22 23.76
CA LYS A 433 6.62 7.64 23.94
C LYS A 433 7.67 6.52 24.02
N LYS A 434 7.40 5.40 24.70
CA LYS A 434 8.39 4.32 24.88
C LYS A 434 8.72 3.57 23.58
N SER A 435 7.72 3.22 22.76
CA SER A 435 7.92 2.28 21.63
C SER A 435 8.85 2.79 20.52
N TYR A 436 8.82 4.09 20.21
CA TYR A 436 9.64 4.69 19.16
C TYR A 436 10.96 5.25 19.67
N THR A 437 11.15 5.41 20.98
CA THR A 437 12.51 5.56 21.49
C THR A 437 13.33 4.33 21.12
N ALA A 438 12.73 3.14 21.18
CA ALA A 438 13.35 1.92 20.64
C ALA A 438 13.49 1.97 19.11
N LEU A 439 12.43 2.28 18.35
CA LEU A 439 12.50 2.35 16.88
C LEU A 439 13.59 3.33 16.37
N VAL A 440 13.62 4.57 16.87
CA VAL A 440 14.61 5.59 16.46
C VAL A 440 16.03 5.20 16.86
N LYS A 441 16.19 4.58 18.04
CA LYS A 441 17.49 4.09 18.50
C LYS A 441 18.00 2.94 17.62
N GLN A 442 17.10 2.09 17.13
CA GLN A 442 17.44 0.89 16.36
C GLN A 442 17.57 1.14 14.85
N GLY A 443 16.84 2.09 14.28
CA GLY A 443 16.74 2.27 12.82
C GLY A 443 16.59 3.73 12.38
N GLY A 444 17.16 4.68 13.13
CA GLY A 444 17.24 6.07 12.69
C GLY A 444 15.90 6.78 12.59
N PHE A 445 15.49 7.15 11.38
CA PHE A 445 14.27 7.90 11.11
C PHE A 445 13.49 7.44 9.88
N THR A 446 14.02 6.55 9.06
CA THR A 446 13.26 5.86 8.02
C THR A 446 13.60 4.37 8.04
N ASN A 447 12.57 3.52 8.08
CA ASN A 447 12.77 2.09 7.92
C ASN A 447 12.81 1.63 6.45
N PHE A 448 12.47 2.51 5.50
CA PHE A 448 12.46 2.14 4.08
C PHE A 448 13.86 1.94 3.52
N GLU A 449 14.03 0.84 2.79
CA GLU A 449 15.15 0.68 1.90
C GLU A 449 15.03 1.61 0.68
N ARG A 450 16.18 2.05 0.16
CA ARG A 450 16.21 2.95 -1.00
C ARG A 450 15.52 2.35 -2.22
N ALA A 451 15.62 1.04 -2.41
CA ALA A 451 14.97 0.34 -3.51
C ALA A 451 13.44 0.47 -3.49
N LEU A 452 12.81 0.67 -2.32
CA LEU A 452 11.38 0.95 -2.22
C LEU A 452 11.07 2.35 -2.77
N VAL A 453 11.84 3.35 -2.34
CA VAL A 453 11.67 4.75 -2.72
C VAL A 453 11.89 4.95 -4.22
N ASP A 454 12.94 4.35 -4.77
CA ASP A 454 13.25 4.44 -6.20
C ASP A 454 12.27 3.57 -7.05
N GLY A 455 11.88 2.39 -6.55
CA GLY A 455 11.08 1.40 -7.30
C GLY A 455 9.55 1.56 -7.23
N ILE A 456 9.01 2.34 -6.28
CA ILE A 456 7.55 2.56 -6.17
C ILE A 456 6.98 3.44 -7.29
N GLY A 457 7.82 4.25 -7.95
CA GLY A 457 7.42 5.12 -9.06
C GLY A 457 6.44 6.23 -8.66
N LEU A 458 6.48 6.67 -7.40
CA LEU A 458 5.69 7.77 -6.83
C LEU A 458 6.62 8.87 -6.33
N HIS A 459 6.11 10.09 -6.19
CA HIS A 459 6.86 11.16 -5.53
C HIS A 459 6.96 10.89 -4.02
N TRP A 460 8.16 10.62 -3.52
CA TRP A 460 8.40 10.44 -2.08
C TRP A 460 8.45 11.77 -1.31
N GLY A 461 7.78 11.81 -0.17
CA GLY A 461 7.67 12.98 0.70
C GLY A 461 8.92 13.32 1.49
N GLY A 462 9.85 12.36 1.67
CA GLY A 462 11.12 12.60 2.38
C GLY A 462 11.96 13.73 1.78
N THR A 463 11.81 14.00 0.49
CA THR A 463 12.40 15.14 -0.24
C THR A 463 12.00 16.51 0.32
N TYR A 464 10.80 16.64 0.90
CA TYR A 464 10.32 17.84 1.60
C TYR A 464 10.04 17.60 3.09
N GLY A 465 10.34 16.42 3.61
CA GLY A 465 10.40 16.07 5.03
C GLY A 465 9.40 15.02 5.49
N ASP A 466 8.39 14.71 4.68
CA ASP A 466 7.32 13.77 5.04
C ASP A 466 7.71 12.33 4.70
N MET A 467 8.48 11.69 5.60
CA MET A 467 9.17 10.43 5.31
C MET A 467 8.20 9.28 5.03
N MET A 468 6.98 9.31 5.58
CA MET A 468 5.97 8.26 5.36
C MET A 468 5.25 8.36 4.00
N HIS A 469 5.28 9.53 3.36
CA HIS A 469 4.31 9.89 2.33
C HIS A 469 4.77 9.57 0.90
N PHE A 470 3.88 9.01 0.08
CA PHE A 470 4.10 8.81 -1.36
C PHE A 470 2.86 9.22 -2.14
N ASP A 471 3.04 9.97 -3.24
CA ASP A 471 1.90 10.47 -4.02
C ASP A 471 2.18 10.64 -5.53
N MET A 472 1.11 10.78 -6.32
CA MET A 472 1.18 10.86 -7.79
C MET A 472 1.39 12.29 -8.35
N ARG A 473 1.89 13.28 -7.59
CA ARG A 473 2.08 14.66 -8.11
C ARG A 473 3.04 14.77 -9.31
N ASN A 474 3.82 13.73 -9.59
CA ASN A 474 4.76 13.65 -10.70
C ASN A 474 4.26 12.80 -11.90
N THR A 475 3.05 12.23 -11.85
CA THR A 475 2.57 11.29 -12.89
C THR A 475 1.10 11.47 -13.25
N GLY A 476 0.76 11.27 -14.52
CA GLY A 476 -0.62 11.15 -15.03
C GLY A 476 -1.57 12.27 -14.61
N THR A 477 -2.83 11.90 -14.32
CA THR A 477 -3.86 12.82 -13.79
C THR A 477 -3.43 13.44 -12.46
N GLY A 478 -2.62 12.73 -11.67
CA GLY A 478 -2.07 13.21 -10.41
C GLY A 478 -1.20 14.46 -10.57
N ALA A 479 -0.40 14.57 -11.62
CA ALA A 479 0.36 15.79 -11.92
C ALA A 479 -0.57 16.98 -12.26
N ILE A 480 -1.64 16.73 -13.02
CA ILE A 480 -2.63 17.77 -13.39
C ILE A 480 -3.38 18.25 -12.14
N ILE A 481 -3.87 17.33 -11.30
CA ILE A 481 -4.51 17.64 -10.02
C ILE A 481 -3.55 18.40 -9.10
N ALA A 482 -2.28 17.97 -9.03
CA ALA A 482 -1.25 18.65 -8.27
C ALA A 482 -1.02 20.09 -8.73
N GLU A 483 -0.99 20.36 -10.03
CA GLU A 483 -0.89 21.73 -10.57
C GLU A 483 -2.14 22.56 -10.24
N LYS A 484 -3.36 22.00 -10.42
CA LYS A 484 -4.61 22.75 -10.25
C LYS A 484 -4.95 23.04 -8.78
N ARG A 485 -4.61 22.17 -7.82
CA ARG A 485 -4.95 22.35 -6.40
C ARG A 485 -4.32 23.59 -5.77
N HIS A 486 -3.15 24.02 -6.25
CA HIS A 486 -2.49 25.24 -5.80
C HIS A 486 -3.19 26.51 -6.34
N LYS A 487 -4.03 26.37 -7.38
CA LYS A 487 -4.83 27.43 -8.03
C LYS A 487 -6.29 27.43 -7.54
N VAL A 488 -6.58 26.79 -6.40
CA VAL A 488 -7.89 26.79 -5.73
C VAL A 488 -7.67 27.18 -4.27
N THR A 489 -8.45 28.14 -3.77
CA THR A 489 -8.47 28.50 -2.36
C THR A 489 -9.05 27.33 -1.57
N ALA A 490 -8.30 26.85 -0.57
CA ALA A 490 -8.81 25.85 0.36
C ALA A 490 -9.87 26.46 1.27
N PRO A 491 -10.82 25.66 1.82
CA PRO A 491 -11.58 26.09 2.98
C PRO A 491 -10.62 26.36 4.14
N GLU A 492 -10.97 27.35 4.95
CA GLU A 492 -10.35 27.64 6.25
C GLU A 492 -10.54 26.47 7.23
#